data_AF-A0A7C5LMY5-F1
#
_entry.id   AF-A0A7C5LMY5-F1
#
_cell.length_a   1.000
_cell.length_b   1.000
_cell.length_c   1.000
_cell.angle_alpha   90.00
_cell.angle_beta   90.00
_cell.angle_gamma   90.00
#
_symmetry.space_group_name_H-M   'P 1'
#
loop_
_entity.id
_entity.type
_entity.pdbx_description
1 polymer ?
#
loop_
_entity_poly.entity_id
_entity_poly.type
_entity_poly.pdbx_seq_one_letter_code
_entity_poly.pdbx_strand_id
1 'polypeptide(L)'
;MSESSPSPTWSARLWQLSSRWLLPILTGVLMALSYPSFNIGECAWICLLPLLFAMEGGNPRQAFWRGYLAGAVFFGMTIWWTVHVTILGTVALIAVLALYFGAAATGFALVRQKTGAGDVFVWNLVYALVGTSWWVTLEWVRGHFLFGGFGWNGMGVSQHQTLPLIQIASITGVYGVSVLVVLVNFGIYFTVRRFLGPAMGESSMRRLSWELYAVVIVLCGAFLYGLDILRKEPATARGLRIALIQGNIPQSLKFDPNQKPMVLQRYRALTEKASLLKPELIIWPETALPDALRYDADSYGLATNMVARANAFLLTGSIDMAAGKTGIEHFNGAVLMGADGRLLGLYHKIHLVAFGEYVPLRKILPIFKYFTPIDGSFERGQAHHIFHLPNLRFGTVICFEDTLPDLYRKFVKQGVDFMVNLTNDGWFKESPAAEMHLANAIFRAVETRRPLVRCTNNGVTCVVDEYGHINPRQRLPLHQEGMLVCELALPHQMEVTFYTQHGDWLVGCCALISAAAMGWFAWQARSGSVKTLAFHKNMGVM
;
A
#
# COMPACT_ATOMS: atom_id res chain seq x y z
N MET A 1 -52.17 -8.00 -35.39
CA MET A 1 -52.10 -8.47 -33.99
C MET A 1 -50.70 -8.18 -33.48
N SER A 2 -50.53 -7.14 -32.67
CA SER A 2 -49.25 -6.78 -32.05
C SER A 2 -49.15 -7.48 -30.70
N GLU A 3 -48.26 -8.45 -30.58
CA GLU A 3 -47.91 -9.03 -29.28
C GLU A 3 -47.11 -7.99 -28.49
N SER A 4 -47.76 -7.38 -27.51
CA SER A 4 -47.12 -6.61 -26.46
C SER A 4 -46.38 -7.58 -25.54
N SER A 5 -45.05 -7.58 -25.60
CA SER A 5 -44.20 -8.25 -24.60
C SER A 5 -44.60 -7.79 -23.19
N PRO A 6 -44.86 -8.68 -22.23
CA PRO A 6 -45.33 -8.30 -20.91
C PRO A 6 -44.26 -7.49 -20.18
N SER A 7 -44.65 -6.32 -19.68
CA SER A 7 -43.80 -5.51 -18.81
C SER A 7 -43.39 -6.32 -17.58
N PRO A 8 -42.11 -6.32 -17.17
CA PRO A 8 -41.67 -7.12 -16.02
C PRO A 8 -42.44 -6.71 -14.77
N THR A 9 -42.90 -7.72 -14.02
CA THR A 9 -43.67 -7.55 -12.77
C THR A 9 -42.87 -6.74 -11.74
N TRP A 10 -43.57 -6.02 -10.86
CA TRP A 10 -42.95 -5.22 -9.79
C TRP A 10 -42.00 -6.04 -8.90
N SER A 11 -42.28 -7.33 -8.69
CA SER A 11 -41.41 -8.27 -7.99
C SER A 11 -40.11 -8.59 -8.76
N ALA A 12 -40.17 -8.76 -10.09
CA ALA A 12 -38.98 -8.97 -10.92
C ALA A 12 -38.09 -7.72 -10.98
N ARG A 13 -38.67 -6.51 -10.99
CA ARG A 13 -37.93 -5.25 -10.89
C ARG A 13 -37.28 -5.07 -9.53
N LEU A 14 -37.98 -5.39 -8.43
CA LEU A 14 -37.41 -5.34 -7.08
C LEU A 14 -36.28 -6.38 -6.88
N TRP A 15 -36.39 -7.56 -7.48
CA TRP A 15 -35.35 -8.60 -7.45
C TRP A 15 -34.12 -8.24 -8.30
N GLN A 16 -34.32 -7.62 -9.47
CA GLN A 16 -33.23 -7.06 -10.30
C GLN A 16 -32.57 -5.83 -9.65
N LEU A 17 -33.31 -5.04 -8.87
CA LEU A 17 -32.77 -3.90 -8.14
C LEU A 17 -32.03 -4.33 -6.87
N SER A 18 -32.56 -5.25 -6.08
CA SER A 18 -31.92 -5.77 -4.87
C SER A 18 -30.65 -6.56 -5.18
N SER A 19 -30.67 -7.40 -6.22
CA SER A 19 -29.49 -8.16 -6.66
C SER A 19 -28.30 -7.27 -7.07
N ARG A 20 -28.54 -6.12 -7.69
CA ARG A 20 -27.48 -5.19 -8.12
C ARG A 20 -26.79 -4.44 -6.98
N TRP A 21 -27.38 -4.39 -5.79
CA TRP A 21 -26.74 -3.82 -4.60
C TRP A 21 -25.99 -4.87 -3.77
N LEU A 22 -26.24 -6.17 -4.01
CA LEU A 22 -25.44 -7.26 -3.42
C LEU A 22 -24.08 -7.43 -4.12
N LEU A 23 -24.03 -7.19 -5.43
CA LEU A 23 -22.79 -7.33 -6.21
C LEU A 23 -21.64 -6.44 -5.68
N PRO A 24 -21.81 -5.14 -5.37
CA PRO A 24 -20.74 -4.34 -4.81
C PRO A 24 -20.25 -4.83 -3.44
N ILE A 25 -21.13 -5.42 -2.63
CA ILE A 25 -20.73 -6.04 -1.34
C ILE A 25 -19.77 -7.20 -1.62
N LEU A 26 -20.09 -8.05 -2.61
CA LEU A 26 -19.21 -9.15 -3.02
C LEU A 26 -17.85 -8.63 -3.51
N THR A 27 -17.80 -7.52 -4.25
CA THR A 27 -16.53 -6.87 -4.61
C THR A 27 -15.73 -6.46 -3.39
N GLY A 28 -16.36 -5.81 -2.40
CA GLY A 28 -15.69 -5.42 -1.16
C GLY A 28 -15.13 -6.61 -0.37
N VAL A 29 -15.91 -7.69 -0.27
CA VAL A 29 -15.51 -8.95 0.41
C VAL A 29 -14.36 -9.63 -0.33
N LEU A 30 -14.49 -9.89 -1.63
CA LEU A 30 -13.43 -10.54 -2.43
C LEU A 30 -12.11 -9.75 -2.37
N MET A 31 -12.20 -8.42 -2.44
CA MET A 31 -11.02 -7.58 -2.31
C MET A 31 -10.43 -7.65 -0.90
N ALA A 32 -11.24 -7.68 0.17
CA ALA A 32 -10.75 -7.82 1.55
C ALA A 32 -10.06 -9.16 1.81
N LEU A 33 -10.57 -10.26 1.23
CA LEU A 33 -9.95 -11.59 1.32
C LEU A 33 -8.54 -11.65 0.69
N SER A 34 -8.21 -10.68 -0.18
CA SER A 34 -6.93 -10.62 -0.87
C SER A 34 -5.77 -10.07 -0.02
N TYR A 35 -6.05 -9.58 1.18
CA TYR A 35 -5.05 -9.00 2.08
C TYR A 35 -4.83 -9.87 3.33
N PRO A 36 -3.70 -9.67 4.03
CA PRO A 36 -3.41 -10.37 5.28
C PRO A 36 -4.58 -10.34 6.28
N SER A 37 -4.72 -11.43 7.04
CA SER A 37 -5.92 -11.96 7.74
C SER A 37 -6.51 -13.17 7.02
N PHE A 38 -6.64 -13.09 5.70
CA PHE A 38 -7.08 -14.20 4.84
C PHE A 38 -6.00 -14.56 3.83
N ASN A 39 -5.37 -13.53 3.26
CA ASN A 39 -4.20 -13.61 2.41
C ASN A 39 -4.40 -14.48 1.15
N ILE A 40 -5.60 -14.42 0.56
CA ILE A 40 -5.98 -15.16 -0.66
C ILE A 40 -5.84 -14.21 -1.85
N GLY A 41 -4.60 -13.98 -2.28
CA GLY A 41 -4.27 -13.03 -3.36
C GLY A 41 -5.01 -13.31 -4.68
N GLU A 42 -5.48 -14.54 -4.88
CA GLU A 42 -6.24 -14.97 -6.04
C GLU A 42 -7.59 -14.26 -6.17
N CYS A 43 -8.20 -13.86 -5.05
CA CYS A 43 -9.48 -13.15 -5.06
C CYS A 43 -9.40 -11.79 -5.78
N ALA A 44 -8.22 -11.16 -5.80
CA ALA A 44 -8.02 -9.87 -6.46
C ALA A 44 -8.23 -9.93 -7.97
N TRP A 45 -7.96 -11.08 -8.61
CA TRP A 45 -8.13 -11.26 -10.06
C TRP A 45 -9.59 -11.27 -10.52
N ILE A 46 -10.54 -11.44 -9.59
CA ILE A 46 -11.97 -11.50 -9.86
C ILE A 46 -12.81 -10.50 -9.03
N CYS A 47 -12.19 -9.73 -8.15
CA CYS A 47 -12.91 -8.91 -7.16
C CYS A 47 -13.73 -7.79 -7.80
N LEU A 48 -13.34 -7.23 -8.94
CA LEU A 48 -14.06 -6.15 -9.59
C LEU A 48 -15.19 -6.64 -10.52
N LEU A 49 -15.25 -7.94 -10.84
CA LEU A 49 -16.29 -8.49 -11.72
C LEU A 49 -17.71 -8.14 -11.25
N PRO A 50 -18.08 -8.36 -9.96
CA PRO A 50 -19.43 -8.03 -9.50
C PRO A 50 -19.74 -6.54 -9.66
N LEU A 51 -18.79 -5.66 -9.32
CA LEU A 51 -18.93 -4.22 -9.49
C LEU A 51 -19.11 -3.82 -10.96
N LEU A 52 -18.33 -4.38 -11.88
CA LEU A 52 -18.45 -4.10 -13.32
C LEU A 52 -19.85 -4.48 -13.85
N PHE A 53 -20.39 -5.64 -13.46
CA PHE A 53 -21.78 -6.01 -13.77
C PHE A 53 -22.80 -5.11 -13.10
N ALA A 54 -22.56 -4.69 -11.85
CA ALA A 54 -23.44 -3.79 -11.14
C ALA A 54 -23.51 -2.39 -11.79
N MET A 55 -22.52 -1.99 -12.60
CA MET A 55 -22.53 -0.70 -13.30
C MET A 55 -23.33 -0.71 -14.60
N GLU A 56 -23.65 -1.88 -15.16
CA GLU A 56 -24.31 -1.96 -16.46
C GLU A 56 -25.70 -1.34 -16.46
N GLY A 57 -25.99 -0.45 -17.43
CA GLY A 57 -27.31 0.18 -17.58
C GLY A 57 -27.73 1.10 -16.44
N GLY A 58 -26.84 1.39 -15.48
CA GLY A 58 -27.09 2.32 -14.38
C GLY A 58 -26.72 3.77 -14.73
N ASN A 59 -27.31 4.72 -14.01
CA ASN A 59 -26.87 6.12 -14.09
C ASN A 59 -25.58 6.35 -13.27
N PRO A 60 -24.77 7.38 -13.57
CA PRO A 60 -23.48 7.61 -12.90
C PRO A 60 -23.59 7.83 -11.38
N ARG A 61 -24.75 8.31 -10.91
CA ARG A 61 -25.05 8.50 -9.47
C ARG A 61 -25.27 7.17 -8.75
N GLN A 62 -25.97 6.23 -9.36
CA GLN A 62 -26.12 4.87 -8.83
C GLN A 62 -24.77 4.16 -8.84
N ALA A 63 -23.97 4.36 -9.89
CA ALA A 63 -22.62 3.83 -9.98
C ALA A 63 -21.75 4.32 -8.81
N PHE A 64 -21.81 5.62 -8.49
CA PHE A 64 -21.11 6.20 -7.34
C PHE A 64 -21.46 5.47 -6.04
N TRP A 65 -22.74 5.36 -5.71
CA TRP A 65 -23.15 4.76 -4.44
C TRP A 65 -22.90 3.25 -4.37
N ARG A 66 -22.97 2.55 -5.50
CA ARG A 66 -22.58 1.14 -5.58
C ARG A 66 -21.07 0.97 -5.35
N GLY A 67 -20.24 1.77 -6.01
CA GLY A 67 -18.80 1.80 -5.73
C GLY A 67 -18.50 2.15 -4.28
N TYR A 68 -19.14 3.20 -3.76
CA TYR A 68 -18.99 3.62 -2.37
C TYR A 68 -19.32 2.49 -1.40
N LEU A 69 -20.39 1.73 -1.63
CA LEU A 69 -20.73 0.56 -0.82
C LEU A 69 -19.62 -0.52 -0.88
N ALA A 70 -19.10 -0.83 -2.07
CA ALA A 70 -17.97 -1.77 -2.21
C ALA A 70 -16.74 -1.31 -1.41
N GLY A 71 -16.39 -0.03 -1.52
CA GLY A 71 -15.29 0.57 -0.77
C GLY A 71 -15.52 0.56 0.74
N ALA A 72 -16.74 0.88 1.19
CA ALA A 72 -17.10 0.86 2.61
C ALA A 72 -17.00 -0.54 3.20
N VAL A 73 -17.42 -1.58 2.47
CA VAL A 73 -17.26 -2.98 2.89
C VAL A 73 -15.78 -3.36 2.92
N PHE A 74 -15.03 -3.05 1.85
CA PHE A 74 -13.60 -3.37 1.76
C PHE A 74 -12.78 -2.74 2.89
N PHE A 75 -12.90 -1.43 3.08
CA PHE A 75 -12.19 -0.73 4.14
C PHE A 75 -12.74 -1.09 5.52
N GLY A 76 -14.05 -1.29 5.66
CA GLY A 76 -14.64 -1.79 6.90
C GLY A 76 -14.07 -3.15 7.34
N MET A 77 -13.71 -4.03 6.40
CA MET A 77 -13.09 -5.32 6.71
C MET A 77 -11.57 -5.27 6.88
N THR A 78 -10.87 -4.32 6.25
CA THR A 78 -9.40 -4.31 6.23
C THR A 78 -8.76 -3.28 7.15
N ILE A 79 -9.46 -2.19 7.46
CA ILE A 79 -8.93 -1.12 8.32
C ILE A 79 -9.71 -0.97 9.64
N TRP A 80 -10.52 -1.96 10.02
CA TRP A 80 -11.29 -1.93 11.28
C TRP A 80 -10.41 -1.71 12.53
N TRP A 81 -9.16 -2.17 12.50
CA TRP A 81 -8.21 -2.09 13.61
C TRP A 81 -7.92 -0.64 14.02
N THR A 82 -8.18 0.35 13.16
CA THR A 82 -8.04 1.78 13.51
C THR A 82 -8.99 2.19 14.64
N VAL A 83 -9.99 1.36 14.96
CA VAL A 83 -10.89 1.55 16.11
C VAL A 83 -10.14 1.62 17.43
N HIS A 84 -8.97 0.98 17.51
CA HIS A 84 -8.07 1.03 18.66
C HIS A 84 -7.43 2.40 18.88
N VAL A 85 -7.42 3.26 17.85
CA VAL A 85 -7.02 4.66 17.94
C VAL A 85 -8.24 5.50 18.33
N THR A 86 -9.25 5.59 17.45
CA THR A 86 -10.56 6.20 17.75
C THR A 86 -11.67 5.59 16.89
N ILE A 87 -12.87 5.45 17.46
CA ILE A 87 -14.06 5.00 16.74
C ILE A 87 -14.48 6.03 15.66
N LEU A 88 -14.55 7.31 16.03
CA LEU A 88 -14.95 8.38 15.12
C LEU A 88 -13.96 8.55 13.96
N GLY A 89 -12.65 8.48 14.22
CA GLY A 89 -11.62 8.51 13.19
C GLY A 89 -11.75 7.35 12.20
N THR A 90 -12.08 6.15 12.71
CA THR A 90 -12.30 4.95 11.87
C THR A 90 -13.47 5.13 10.92
N VAL A 91 -14.63 5.55 11.43
CA VAL A 91 -15.82 5.77 10.60
C VAL A 91 -15.57 6.85 9.54
N ALA A 92 -14.93 7.96 9.94
CA ALA A 92 -14.58 9.03 9.01
C ALA A 92 -13.58 8.57 7.94
N LEU A 93 -12.55 7.81 8.32
CA LEU A 93 -11.55 7.28 7.39
C LEU A 93 -12.19 6.33 6.38
N ILE A 94 -13.01 5.36 6.83
CA ILE A 94 -13.73 4.45 5.93
C ILE A 94 -14.63 5.24 4.96
N ALA A 95 -15.37 6.24 5.45
CA ALA A 95 -16.25 7.04 4.62
C ALA A 95 -15.47 7.82 3.55
N VAL A 96 -14.33 8.42 3.91
CA VAL A 96 -13.47 9.15 2.97
C VAL A 96 -12.83 8.20 1.95
N LEU A 97 -12.30 7.05 2.38
CA LEU A 97 -11.70 6.07 1.49
C LEU A 97 -12.73 5.41 0.57
N ALA A 98 -13.98 5.25 1.00
CA ALA A 98 -15.06 4.75 0.14
C ALA A 98 -15.38 5.69 -1.04
N LEU A 99 -15.11 7.00 -0.93
CA LEU A 99 -15.25 7.95 -2.04
C LEU A 99 -14.40 7.56 -3.24
N TYR A 100 -13.22 6.98 -3.01
CA TYR A 100 -12.34 6.49 -4.07
C TYR A 100 -13.03 5.43 -4.93
N PHE A 101 -13.68 4.43 -4.32
CA PHE A 101 -14.43 3.42 -5.06
C PHE A 101 -15.67 4.01 -5.74
N GLY A 102 -16.34 4.97 -5.10
CA GLY A 102 -17.45 5.68 -5.72
C GLY A 102 -17.03 6.40 -6.99
N ALA A 103 -15.91 7.14 -6.94
CA ALA A 103 -15.33 7.81 -8.10
C ALA A 103 -14.86 6.82 -9.18
N ALA A 104 -14.27 5.70 -8.79
CA ALA A 104 -13.85 4.65 -9.73
C ALA A 104 -15.06 4.06 -10.49
N ALA A 105 -16.10 3.68 -9.75
CA ALA A 105 -17.33 3.12 -10.32
C ALA A 105 -18.07 4.13 -11.22
N THR A 106 -18.12 5.41 -10.84
CA THR A 106 -18.64 6.48 -11.70
C THR A 106 -17.85 6.59 -13.00
N GLY A 107 -16.52 6.57 -12.93
CA GLY A 107 -15.67 6.59 -14.13
C GLY A 107 -15.94 5.40 -15.04
N PHE A 108 -16.05 4.19 -14.48
CA PHE A 108 -16.41 2.99 -15.24
C PHE A 108 -17.75 3.13 -15.95
N ALA A 109 -18.78 3.61 -15.25
CA ALA A 109 -20.11 3.82 -15.83
C ALA A 109 -20.08 4.87 -16.96
N LEU A 110 -19.37 5.98 -16.77
CA LEU A 110 -19.26 7.04 -17.79
C LEU A 110 -18.55 6.55 -19.06
N VAL A 111 -17.42 5.85 -18.90
CA VAL A 111 -16.71 5.27 -20.05
C VAL A 111 -17.60 4.27 -20.76
N ARG A 112 -18.30 3.40 -20.01
CA ARG A 112 -19.18 2.38 -20.58
C ARG A 112 -20.36 2.97 -21.36
N GLN A 113 -20.95 4.07 -20.87
CA GLN A 113 -22.01 4.79 -21.59
C GLN A 113 -21.54 5.32 -22.94
N LYS A 114 -20.26 5.69 -23.05
CA LYS A 114 -19.67 6.27 -24.25
C LYS A 114 -19.14 5.23 -25.23
N THR A 115 -18.56 4.14 -24.74
CA THR A 115 -18.12 3.00 -25.57
C THR A 115 -19.29 2.15 -26.07
N GLY A 116 -20.47 2.32 -25.45
CA GLY A 116 -21.66 1.54 -25.75
C GLY A 116 -21.67 0.17 -25.08
N ALA A 117 -22.84 -0.48 -25.13
CA ALA A 117 -23.03 -1.85 -24.64
C ALA A 117 -22.70 -2.92 -25.69
N GLY A 118 -22.34 -2.50 -26.91
CA GLY A 118 -22.00 -3.40 -28.01
C GLY A 118 -20.74 -4.21 -27.74
N ASP A 119 -20.68 -5.40 -28.32
CA ASP A 119 -19.55 -6.31 -28.18
C ASP A 119 -18.49 -6.09 -29.26
N VAL A 120 -17.89 -4.89 -29.26
CA VAL A 120 -16.89 -4.48 -30.24
C VAL A 120 -15.52 -4.45 -29.57
N PHE A 121 -14.59 -5.27 -30.08
CA PHE A 121 -13.25 -5.45 -29.52
C PHE A 121 -12.53 -4.14 -29.19
N VAL A 122 -12.49 -3.19 -30.15
CA VAL A 122 -11.81 -1.90 -29.98
C VAL A 122 -12.41 -1.10 -28.82
N TRP A 123 -13.73 -1.06 -28.71
CA TRP A 123 -14.41 -0.30 -27.66
C TRP A 123 -14.29 -0.96 -26.27
N ASN A 124 -14.26 -2.29 -26.21
CA ASN A 124 -13.95 -3.02 -24.99
C ASN A 124 -12.51 -2.78 -24.54
N LEU A 125 -11.55 -2.76 -25.47
CA LEU A 125 -10.16 -2.42 -25.16
C LEU A 125 -10.03 -0.98 -24.63
N VAL A 126 -10.70 -0.02 -25.27
CA VAL A 126 -10.78 1.36 -24.76
C VAL A 126 -11.38 1.40 -23.36
N TYR A 127 -12.47 0.66 -23.11
CA TYR A 127 -13.07 0.60 -21.79
C TYR A 127 -12.11 0.05 -20.73
N ALA A 128 -11.41 -1.05 -21.02
CA ALA A 128 -10.43 -1.63 -20.11
C ALA A 128 -9.23 -0.71 -19.86
N LEU A 129 -8.67 -0.09 -20.89
CA LEU A 129 -7.50 0.79 -20.78
C LEU A 129 -7.82 2.06 -20.01
N VAL A 130 -8.93 2.74 -20.35
CA VAL A 130 -9.36 3.95 -19.64
C VAL A 130 -9.82 3.62 -18.22
N GLY A 131 -10.58 2.54 -18.04
CA GLY A 131 -11.01 2.10 -16.71
C GLY A 131 -9.83 1.75 -15.80
N THR A 132 -8.87 0.98 -16.30
CA THR A 132 -7.66 0.65 -15.53
C THR A 132 -6.83 1.89 -15.22
N SER A 133 -6.64 2.77 -16.20
CA SER A 133 -5.92 4.04 -16.01
C SER A 133 -6.60 4.93 -14.96
N TRP A 134 -7.93 4.96 -14.98
CA TRP A 134 -8.72 5.70 -13.99
C TRP A 134 -8.56 5.13 -12.58
N TRP A 135 -8.63 3.79 -12.45
CA TRP A 135 -8.42 3.11 -11.17
C TRP A 135 -7.06 3.45 -10.57
N VAL A 136 -5.98 3.31 -11.36
CA VAL A 136 -4.60 3.54 -10.90
C VAL A 136 -4.35 5.02 -10.58
N THR A 137 -4.89 5.94 -11.38
CA THR A 137 -4.80 7.37 -11.10
C THR A 137 -5.46 7.69 -9.76
N LEU A 138 -6.67 7.17 -9.53
CA LEU A 138 -7.38 7.35 -8.28
C LEU A 138 -6.69 6.66 -7.09
N GLU A 139 -6.05 5.50 -7.31
CA GLU A 139 -5.29 4.78 -6.29
C GLU A 139 -4.07 5.60 -5.84
N TRP A 140 -3.37 6.21 -6.80
CA TRP A 140 -2.28 7.14 -6.53
C TRP A 140 -2.75 8.40 -5.80
N VAL A 141 -3.87 9.02 -6.23
CA VAL A 141 -4.46 10.19 -5.57
C VAL A 141 -4.81 9.88 -4.12
N ARG A 142 -5.42 8.72 -3.86
CA ARG A 142 -5.72 8.23 -2.51
C ARG A 142 -4.44 8.08 -1.68
N GLY A 143 -3.37 7.58 -2.29
CA GLY A 143 -2.06 7.38 -1.67
C GLY A 143 -1.27 8.64 -1.34
N HIS A 144 -1.58 9.80 -1.94
CA HIS A 144 -0.74 11.00 -1.83
C HIS A 144 -1.46 12.30 -1.39
N PHE A 145 -2.76 12.47 -1.64
CA PHE A 145 -3.38 13.81 -1.58
C PHE A 145 -3.99 14.15 -0.21
N LEU A 146 -4.87 13.31 0.34
CA LEU A 146 -5.60 13.64 1.57
C LEU A 146 -4.70 13.47 2.81
N PHE A 147 -4.28 14.59 3.41
CA PHE A 147 -3.49 14.66 4.65
C PHE A 147 -2.16 13.89 4.63
N GLY A 148 -1.48 13.86 3.48
CA GLY A 148 -0.28 13.03 3.27
C GLY A 148 -0.59 11.70 2.56
N GLY A 149 -1.87 11.37 2.41
CA GLY A 149 -2.33 10.20 1.68
C GLY A 149 -2.40 8.94 2.53
N PHE A 150 -3.22 7.99 2.07
CA PHE A 150 -3.40 6.69 2.72
C PHE A 150 -3.31 5.59 1.66
N GLY A 151 -2.07 5.17 1.35
CA GLY A 151 -1.75 4.22 0.29
C GLY A 151 -1.99 2.74 0.62
N TRP A 152 -2.48 2.43 1.82
CA TRP A 152 -2.68 1.05 2.26
C TRP A 152 -3.63 0.25 1.37
N ASN A 153 -3.33 -1.03 1.20
CA ASN A 153 -4.14 -2.01 0.50
C ASN A 153 -4.51 -1.57 -0.94
N GLY A 154 -3.52 -1.06 -1.69
CA GLY A 154 -3.62 -0.86 -3.14
C GLY A 154 -3.65 -2.19 -3.89
N MET A 155 -4.29 -2.24 -5.06
CA MET A 155 -4.60 -3.49 -5.75
C MET A 155 -3.35 -4.35 -6.02
N GLY A 156 -2.22 -3.73 -6.39
CA GLY A 156 -0.96 -4.42 -6.61
C GLY A 156 -0.40 -5.14 -5.37
N VAL A 157 -0.67 -4.62 -4.17
CA VAL A 157 -0.20 -5.17 -2.90
C VAL A 157 -0.79 -6.55 -2.61
N SER A 158 -1.99 -6.83 -3.14
CA SER A 158 -2.60 -8.17 -3.05
C SER A 158 -1.72 -9.29 -3.60
N GLN A 159 -0.77 -8.97 -4.48
CA GLN A 159 0.09 -9.95 -5.14
C GLN A 159 1.48 -10.10 -4.49
N HIS A 160 1.72 -9.53 -3.31
CA HIS A 160 3.03 -9.54 -2.65
C HIS A 160 3.66 -10.94 -2.47
N GLN A 161 2.86 -12.01 -2.43
CA GLN A 161 3.37 -13.39 -2.33
C GLN A 161 3.81 -13.99 -3.67
N THR A 162 3.35 -13.43 -4.80
CA THR A 162 3.63 -13.94 -6.14
C THR A 162 4.92 -13.32 -6.65
N LEU A 163 6.06 -13.81 -6.13
CA LEU A 163 7.39 -13.23 -6.39
C LEU A 163 7.70 -12.97 -7.86
N PRO A 164 7.45 -13.89 -8.82
CA PRO A 164 7.73 -13.61 -10.23
C PRO A 164 6.89 -12.45 -10.77
N LEU A 165 5.64 -12.32 -10.34
CA LEU A 165 4.76 -11.25 -10.85
C LEU A 165 5.19 -9.87 -10.34
N ILE A 166 5.54 -9.73 -9.07
CA ILE A 166 5.84 -8.43 -8.47
C ILE A 166 7.14 -7.81 -8.99
N GLN A 167 8.01 -8.58 -9.65
CA GLN A 167 9.27 -8.07 -10.19
C GLN A 167 9.08 -6.92 -11.18
N ILE A 168 7.93 -6.85 -11.87
CA ILE A 168 7.59 -5.74 -12.75
C ILE A 168 7.60 -4.38 -12.04
N ALA A 169 7.43 -4.36 -10.71
CA ALA A 169 7.47 -3.14 -9.88
C ALA A 169 8.85 -2.44 -9.94
N SER A 170 9.93 -3.15 -10.28
CA SER A 170 11.23 -2.53 -10.57
C SER A 170 11.19 -1.56 -11.76
N ILE A 171 10.21 -1.69 -12.66
CA ILE A 171 10.01 -0.81 -13.82
C ILE A 171 8.88 0.19 -13.57
N THR A 172 7.76 -0.30 -13.05
CA THR A 172 6.50 0.44 -13.04
C THR A 172 6.07 0.95 -11.67
N GLY A 173 6.77 0.55 -10.60
CA GLY A 173 6.24 0.62 -9.24
C GLY A 173 5.14 -0.41 -9.00
N VAL A 174 4.65 -0.50 -7.77
CA VAL A 174 3.50 -1.33 -7.37
C VAL A 174 2.26 -1.10 -8.26
N TYR A 175 2.11 0.12 -8.80
CA TYR A 175 1.00 0.49 -9.67
C TYR A 175 0.94 -0.33 -10.98
N GLY A 176 2.07 -0.81 -11.51
CA GLY A 176 2.04 -1.71 -12.67
C GLY A 176 1.42 -3.06 -12.34
N VAL A 177 1.59 -3.55 -11.11
CA VAL A 177 0.89 -4.76 -10.64
C VAL A 177 -0.61 -4.47 -10.50
N SER A 178 -0.99 -3.28 -10.00
CA SER A 178 -2.39 -2.83 -10.00
C SER A 178 -2.99 -2.82 -11.42
N VAL A 179 -2.25 -2.33 -12.43
CA VAL A 179 -2.68 -2.38 -13.85
C VAL A 179 -2.98 -3.80 -14.29
N LEU A 180 -2.08 -4.75 -14.02
CA LEU A 180 -2.27 -6.15 -14.42
C LEU A 180 -3.53 -6.76 -13.78
N VAL A 181 -3.73 -6.56 -12.48
CA VAL A 181 -4.89 -7.11 -11.75
C VAL A 181 -6.20 -6.53 -12.29
N VAL A 182 -6.26 -5.22 -12.51
CA VAL A 182 -7.48 -4.57 -13.01
C VAL A 182 -7.76 -4.96 -14.47
N LEU A 183 -6.74 -5.06 -15.33
CA LEU A 183 -6.91 -5.52 -16.72
C LEU A 183 -7.47 -6.94 -16.79
N VAL A 184 -7.00 -7.85 -15.92
CA VAL A 184 -7.54 -9.23 -15.85
C VAL A 184 -9.02 -9.22 -15.47
N ASN A 185 -9.42 -8.40 -14.50
CA ASN A 185 -10.84 -8.23 -14.17
C ASN A 185 -11.65 -7.77 -15.39
N PHE A 186 -11.17 -6.81 -16.19
CA PHE A 186 -11.84 -6.41 -17.42
C PHE A 186 -11.91 -7.53 -18.47
N GLY A 187 -10.80 -8.24 -18.71
CA GLY A 187 -10.74 -9.34 -19.68
C GLY A 187 -11.69 -10.50 -19.32
N ILE A 188 -11.77 -10.84 -18.02
CA ILE A 188 -12.73 -11.83 -17.53
C ILE A 188 -14.17 -11.29 -17.65
N TYR A 189 -14.41 -10.03 -17.27
CA TYR A 189 -15.74 -9.41 -17.40
C TYR A 189 -16.28 -9.48 -18.83
N PHE A 190 -15.49 -9.14 -19.86
CA PHE A 190 -15.93 -9.25 -21.26
C PHE A 190 -16.25 -10.68 -21.66
N THR A 191 -15.42 -11.63 -21.21
CA THR A 191 -15.63 -13.06 -21.46
C THR A 191 -16.94 -13.52 -20.85
N VAL A 192 -17.14 -13.30 -19.55
CA VAL A 192 -18.36 -13.71 -18.82
C VAL A 192 -19.59 -13.06 -19.45
N ARG A 193 -19.50 -11.77 -19.82
CA ARG A 193 -20.59 -11.06 -20.49
C ARG A 193 -21.00 -11.70 -21.82
N ARG A 194 -20.05 -12.18 -22.63
CA ARG A 194 -20.33 -12.92 -23.89
C ARG A 194 -21.01 -14.26 -23.65
N PHE A 195 -20.65 -14.96 -22.57
CA PHE A 195 -21.30 -16.21 -22.20
C PHE A 195 -22.72 -16.02 -21.65
N LEU A 196 -22.95 -14.92 -20.91
CA LEU A 196 -24.26 -14.56 -20.36
C LEU A 196 -25.16 -13.85 -21.39
N GLY A 197 -24.59 -13.21 -22.42
CA GLY A 197 -25.31 -12.46 -23.46
C GLY A 197 -26.52 -13.19 -24.05
N PRO A 198 -26.40 -14.46 -24.48
CA PRO A 198 -27.55 -15.23 -24.97
C PRO A 198 -28.67 -15.41 -23.93
N ALA A 199 -28.33 -15.54 -22.65
CA ALA A 199 -29.31 -15.61 -21.56
C ALA A 199 -29.90 -14.24 -21.21
N MET A 200 -29.24 -13.15 -21.61
CA MET A 200 -29.69 -11.77 -21.46
C MET A 200 -30.43 -11.23 -22.70
N GLY A 201 -30.67 -12.08 -23.71
CA GLY A 201 -31.37 -11.71 -24.95
C GLY A 201 -30.49 -10.99 -25.99
N GLU A 202 -29.18 -10.96 -25.80
CA GLU A 202 -28.22 -10.39 -26.75
C GLU A 202 -27.76 -11.44 -27.78
N SER A 203 -27.63 -11.04 -29.04
CA SER A 203 -27.02 -11.87 -30.09
C SER A 203 -25.49 -11.88 -29.92
N SER A 204 -25.02 -12.65 -28.95
CA SER A 204 -23.59 -12.81 -28.66
C SER A 204 -23.15 -14.26 -28.89
N MET A 205 -22.02 -14.44 -29.57
CA MET A 205 -21.40 -15.76 -29.71
C MET A 205 -20.72 -16.14 -28.39
N ARG A 206 -21.02 -17.33 -27.87
CA ARG A 206 -20.34 -17.89 -26.69
C ARG A 206 -18.89 -18.25 -27.05
N ARG A 207 -17.95 -17.33 -26.80
CA ARG A 207 -16.52 -17.52 -27.05
C ARG A 207 -15.67 -16.75 -26.06
N LEU A 208 -14.43 -17.21 -25.87
CA LEU A 208 -13.40 -16.47 -25.15
C LEU A 208 -13.13 -15.12 -25.80
N SER A 209 -12.81 -14.12 -24.98
CA SER A 209 -12.60 -12.76 -25.45
C SER A 209 -11.19 -12.54 -25.99
N TRP A 210 -11.06 -11.87 -27.13
CA TRP A 210 -9.75 -11.43 -27.66
C TRP A 210 -9.03 -10.53 -26.66
N GLU A 211 -9.81 -9.77 -25.89
CA GLU A 211 -9.37 -8.94 -24.77
C GLU A 211 -8.73 -9.79 -23.68
N LEU A 212 -9.32 -10.93 -23.30
CA LEU A 212 -8.72 -11.86 -22.34
C LEU A 212 -7.40 -12.44 -22.86
N TYR A 213 -7.33 -12.84 -24.12
CA TYR A 213 -6.07 -13.33 -24.71
C TYR A 213 -4.98 -12.25 -24.66
N ALA A 214 -5.31 -11.01 -25.03
CA ALA A 214 -4.37 -9.89 -24.97
C ALA A 214 -3.86 -9.66 -23.53
N VAL A 215 -4.75 -9.69 -22.54
CA VAL A 215 -4.36 -9.53 -21.13
C VAL A 215 -3.53 -10.70 -20.62
N VAL A 216 -3.86 -11.93 -20.99
CA VAL A 216 -3.07 -13.12 -20.62
C VAL A 216 -1.66 -13.04 -21.20
N ILE A 217 -1.49 -12.58 -22.45
CA ILE A 217 -0.17 -12.38 -23.06
C ILE A 217 0.65 -11.37 -22.25
N VAL A 218 0.06 -10.24 -21.86
CA VAL A 218 0.74 -9.22 -21.03
C VAL A 218 1.12 -9.79 -19.65
N LEU A 219 0.21 -10.52 -19.02
CA LEU A 219 0.45 -11.17 -17.73
C LEU A 219 1.57 -12.21 -17.82
N CYS A 220 1.57 -13.06 -18.85
CA CYS A 220 2.65 -14.00 -19.12
C CYS A 220 3.98 -13.29 -19.34
N GLY A 221 4.00 -12.17 -20.07
CA GLY A 221 5.20 -11.35 -20.25
C GLY A 221 5.77 -10.83 -18.94
N ALA A 222 4.92 -10.28 -18.06
CA ALA A 222 5.34 -9.81 -16.73
C ALA A 222 5.86 -10.96 -15.85
N PHE A 223 5.19 -12.12 -15.89
CA PHE A 223 5.61 -13.31 -15.14
C PHE A 223 6.93 -13.88 -15.64
N LEU A 224 7.12 -13.99 -16.96
CA LEU A 224 8.36 -14.46 -17.59
C LEU A 224 9.52 -13.50 -17.32
N TYR A 225 9.28 -12.19 -17.35
CA TYR A 225 10.25 -11.19 -16.93
C TYR A 225 10.72 -11.43 -15.49
N GLY A 226 9.79 -11.63 -14.56
CA GLY A 226 10.18 -11.90 -13.18
C GLY A 226 10.88 -13.24 -12.97
N LEU A 227 10.50 -14.29 -13.71
CA LEU A 227 11.25 -15.55 -13.70
C LEU A 227 12.68 -15.36 -14.19
N ASP A 228 12.91 -14.56 -15.25
CA ASP A 228 14.26 -14.24 -15.72
C ASP A 228 15.08 -13.51 -14.65
N ILE A 229 14.46 -12.55 -13.96
CA ILE A 229 15.11 -11.81 -12.87
C ILE A 229 15.47 -12.74 -11.70
N LEU A 230 14.53 -13.58 -11.25
CA LEU A 230 14.74 -14.47 -10.11
C LEU A 230 15.69 -15.63 -10.38
N ARG A 231 15.93 -15.97 -11.66
CA ARG A 231 16.93 -16.97 -12.06
C ARG A 231 18.37 -16.47 -11.93
N LYS A 232 18.58 -15.16 -11.97
CA LYS A 232 19.91 -14.57 -11.81
C LYS A 232 20.25 -14.72 -10.33
N GLU A 233 21.10 -15.69 -9.99
CA GLU A 233 21.58 -15.82 -8.62
C GLU A 233 22.26 -14.50 -8.22
N PRO A 234 21.83 -13.86 -7.12
CA PRO A 234 22.59 -12.74 -6.60
C PRO A 234 23.94 -13.29 -6.16
N ALA A 235 25.01 -12.86 -6.83
CA ALA A 235 26.34 -13.04 -6.28
C ALA A 235 26.35 -12.28 -4.94
N THR A 236 26.37 -13.00 -3.81
CA THR A 236 26.50 -12.38 -2.50
C THR A 236 27.95 -11.96 -2.32
N ALA A 237 28.27 -10.67 -2.43
CA ALA A 237 29.65 -10.20 -2.29
C ALA A 237 30.10 -10.19 -0.83
N ARG A 238 29.20 -9.88 0.11
CA ARG A 238 29.49 -9.71 1.54
C ARG A 238 28.22 -9.84 2.37
N GLY A 239 28.31 -10.52 3.51
CA GLY A 239 27.28 -10.50 4.55
C GLY A 239 27.56 -9.40 5.58
N LEU A 240 26.52 -8.70 6.03
CA LEU A 240 26.56 -7.87 7.24
C LEU A 240 25.82 -8.64 8.35
N ARG A 241 26.50 -8.96 9.46
CA ARG A 241 25.82 -9.63 10.56
C ARG A 241 25.00 -8.62 11.37
N ILE A 242 23.69 -8.79 11.36
CA ILE A 242 22.74 -7.90 12.04
C ILE A 242 22.04 -8.60 13.20
N ALA A 243 21.68 -7.84 14.23
CA ALA A 243 20.82 -8.29 15.32
C ALA A 243 19.60 -7.38 15.47
N LEU A 244 18.39 -7.93 15.32
CA LEU A 244 17.13 -7.23 15.48
C LEU A 244 16.52 -7.59 16.83
N ILE A 245 16.21 -6.60 17.65
CA ILE A 245 15.71 -6.79 19.00
C ILE A 245 14.22 -6.44 19.05
N GLN A 246 13.38 -7.43 19.38
CA GLN A 246 11.93 -7.28 19.50
C GLN A 246 11.53 -7.31 20.98
N GLY A 247 11.36 -6.12 21.57
CA GLY A 247 11.11 -5.98 23.01
C GLY A 247 9.69 -6.36 23.46
N ASN A 248 8.72 -6.42 22.55
CA ASN A 248 7.31 -6.70 22.84
C ASN A 248 6.76 -5.91 24.04
N ILE A 249 7.12 -4.61 24.13
CA ILE A 249 6.65 -3.73 25.21
C ILE A 249 5.21 -3.31 24.91
N PRO A 250 4.24 -3.58 25.80
CA PRO A 250 2.86 -3.11 25.60
C PRO A 250 2.79 -1.59 25.47
N GLN A 251 1.99 -1.11 24.52
CA GLN A 251 1.90 0.33 24.21
C GLN A 251 1.51 1.19 25.43
N SER A 252 0.67 0.65 26.34
CA SER A 252 0.25 1.33 27.57
C SER A 252 1.36 1.48 28.62
N LEU A 253 2.36 0.61 28.59
CA LEU A 253 3.47 0.60 29.56
C LEU A 253 4.69 1.37 29.05
N LYS A 254 4.76 1.60 27.73
CA LYS A 254 5.95 2.09 27.03
C LYS A 254 6.41 3.47 27.50
N PHE A 255 5.46 4.33 27.86
CA PHE A 255 5.72 5.70 28.35
C PHE A 255 5.37 5.88 29.84
N ASP A 256 5.12 4.79 30.57
CA ASP A 256 4.93 4.85 32.02
C ASP A 256 6.30 4.91 32.71
N PRO A 257 6.61 6.01 33.45
CA PRO A 257 7.88 6.14 34.15
C PRO A 257 8.17 4.98 35.12
N ASN A 258 7.14 4.37 35.71
CA ASN A 258 7.30 3.25 36.63
C ASN A 258 7.76 1.96 35.93
N GLN A 259 7.56 1.87 34.62
CA GLN A 259 7.91 0.70 33.81
C GLN A 259 9.29 0.84 33.16
N LYS A 260 9.92 2.01 33.25
CA LYS A 260 11.27 2.27 32.69
C LYS A 260 12.29 1.20 33.08
N PRO A 261 12.42 0.76 34.36
CA PRO A 261 13.39 -0.27 34.72
C PRO A 261 13.17 -1.61 33.99
N MET A 262 11.90 -2.00 33.80
CA MET A 262 11.53 -3.22 33.08
C MET A 262 11.89 -3.12 31.60
N VAL A 263 11.61 -1.98 30.95
CA VAL A 263 11.96 -1.74 29.55
C VAL A 263 13.48 -1.79 29.35
N LEU A 264 14.24 -1.06 30.17
CA LEU A 264 15.71 -1.04 30.10
C LEU A 264 16.31 -2.44 30.31
N GLN A 265 15.81 -3.18 31.30
CA GLN A 265 16.29 -4.53 31.59
C GLN A 265 15.98 -5.50 30.44
N ARG A 266 14.82 -5.36 29.77
CA ARG A 266 14.47 -6.21 28.64
C ARG A 266 15.40 -5.98 27.45
N TYR A 267 15.62 -4.73 27.06
CA TYR A 267 16.57 -4.42 25.99
C TYR A 267 18.00 -4.83 26.34
N ARG A 268 18.43 -4.66 27.60
CA ARG A 268 19.71 -5.18 28.08
C ARG A 268 19.81 -6.69 27.88
N ALA A 269 18.87 -7.46 28.41
CA ALA A 269 18.92 -8.93 28.39
C ALA A 269 18.91 -9.50 26.96
N LEU A 270 18.07 -8.96 26.08
CA LEU A 270 18.01 -9.39 24.68
C LEU A 270 19.28 -9.01 23.92
N THR A 271 19.78 -7.79 24.14
CA THR A 271 20.99 -7.31 23.46
C THR A 271 22.22 -8.08 23.92
N GLU A 272 22.35 -8.38 25.23
CA GLU A 272 23.44 -9.21 25.75
C GLU A 272 23.45 -10.61 25.12
N LYS A 273 22.29 -11.24 24.98
CA LYS A 273 22.17 -12.54 24.29
C LYS A 273 22.56 -12.43 22.81
N ALA A 274 22.13 -11.38 22.13
CA ALA A 274 22.46 -11.16 20.72
C ALA A 274 23.95 -10.91 20.51
N SER A 275 24.60 -10.18 21.42
CA SER A 275 26.03 -9.88 21.38
C SER A 275 26.92 -11.12 21.41
N LEU A 276 26.46 -12.24 21.99
CA LEU A 276 27.18 -13.51 21.96
C LEU A 276 27.38 -14.05 20.54
N LEU A 277 26.50 -13.65 19.61
CA LEU A 277 26.56 -14.01 18.20
C LEU A 277 27.38 -13.01 17.36
N LYS A 278 28.00 -12.01 18.01
CA LYS A 278 28.93 -11.03 17.44
C LYS A 278 28.36 -10.26 16.22
N PRO A 279 27.18 -9.62 16.33
CA PRO A 279 26.67 -8.78 15.26
C PRO A 279 27.57 -7.56 15.04
N GLU A 280 27.60 -7.05 13.81
CA GLU A 280 28.26 -5.79 13.47
C GLU A 280 27.31 -4.60 13.68
N LEU A 281 26.00 -4.82 13.53
CA LEU A 281 24.95 -3.82 13.74
C LEU A 281 23.80 -4.42 14.57
N ILE A 282 23.50 -3.78 15.69
CA ILE A 282 22.33 -4.06 16.53
C ILE A 282 21.25 -3.02 16.21
N ILE A 283 20.00 -3.45 16.10
CA ILE A 283 18.88 -2.61 15.76
C ILE A 283 17.79 -2.76 16.82
N TRP A 284 17.41 -1.63 17.41
CA TRP A 284 16.25 -1.50 18.29
C TRP A 284 15.13 -0.73 17.55
N PRO A 285 13.85 -1.05 17.81
CA PRO A 285 12.72 -0.55 17.04
C PRO A 285 12.40 0.92 17.32
N GLU A 286 11.31 1.42 16.72
CA GLU A 286 10.81 2.78 16.92
C GLU A 286 10.52 3.07 18.40
N THR A 287 11.08 4.17 18.89
CA THR A 287 10.96 4.61 20.29
C THR A 287 11.25 3.45 21.25
N ALA A 288 12.38 2.77 21.07
CA ALA A 288 12.67 1.55 21.83
C ALA A 288 12.65 1.78 23.35
N LEU A 289 13.22 2.92 23.76
CA LEU A 289 13.30 3.33 25.16
C LEU A 289 12.19 4.37 25.48
N PRO A 290 11.73 4.44 26.74
CA PRO A 290 10.67 5.36 27.14
C PRO A 290 11.06 6.84 26.99
N ASP A 291 12.33 7.16 27.30
CA ASP A 291 12.85 8.52 27.34
C ASP A 291 13.71 8.83 26.10
N ALA A 292 13.93 10.12 25.86
CA ALA A 292 14.79 10.58 24.78
C ALA A 292 16.25 10.19 25.03
N LEU A 293 16.80 9.30 24.21
CA LEU A 293 18.12 8.68 24.37
C LEU A 293 19.23 9.70 24.65
N ARG A 294 19.21 10.84 23.96
CA ARG A 294 20.25 11.88 24.05
C ARG A 294 20.20 12.72 25.33
N TYR A 295 19.06 12.69 26.02
CA TYR A 295 18.76 13.59 27.15
C TYR A 295 18.51 12.82 28.46
N ASP A 296 18.48 11.50 28.43
CA ASP A 296 18.30 10.64 29.59
C ASP A 296 19.55 9.80 29.87
N ALA A 297 20.10 9.95 31.07
CA ALA A 297 21.37 9.33 31.47
C ALA A 297 21.29 7.80 31.51
N ASP A 298 20.17 7.23 31.96
CA ASP A 298 19.98 5.77 32.04
C ASP A 298 19.89 5.16 30.64
N SER A 299 19.13 5.78 29.75
CA SER A 299 18.96 5.35 28.36
C SER A 299 20.27 5.45 27.60
N TYR A 300 20.98 6.59 27.71
CA TYR A 300 22.29 6.77 27.09
C TYR A 300 23.32 5.80 27.66
N GLY A 301 23.34 5.61 28.98
CA GLY A 301 24.20 4.67 29.69
C GLY A 301 23.94 3.22 29.26
N LEU A 302 22.69 2.81 29.10
CA LEU A 302 22.36 1.49 28.58
C LEU A 302 22.89 1.30 27.17
N ALA A 303 22.59 2.22 26.25
CA ALA A 303 23.01 2.13 24.85
C ALA A 303 24.53 2.06 24.71
N THR A 304 25.26 2.96 25.40
CA THR A 304 26.73 2.99 25.39
C THR A 304 27.37 1.71 25.95
N ASN A 305 26.82 1.17 27.05
CA ASN A 305 27.28 -0.10 27.60
C ASN A 305 27.04 -1.27 26.62
N MET A 306 25.90 -1.29 25.91
CA MET A 306 25.58 -2.35 24.97
C MET A 306 26.48 -2.31 23.73
N VAL A 307 26.73 -1.14 23.13
CA VAL A 307 27.64 -1.02 21.97
C VAL A 307 29.08 -1.37 22.32
N ALA A 308 29.56 -0.95 23.50
CA ALA A 308 30.91 -1.27 23.95
C ALA A 308 31.08 -2.76 24.22
N ARG A 309 30.07 -3.40 24.84
CA ARG A 309 30.09 -4.84 25.14
C ARG A 309 29.96 -5.70 23.88
N ALA A 310 29.15 -5.28 22.94
CA ALA A 310 28.97 -5.98 21.67
C ALA A 310 30.13 -5.75 20.70
N ASN A 311 30.89 -4.66 20.88
CA ASN A 311 31.80 -4.10 19.88
C ASN A 311 31.10 -3.93 18.51
N ALA A 312 29.90 -3.35 18.55
CA ALA A 312 28.98 -3.26 17.41
C ALA A 312 28.36 -1.85 17.34
N PHE A 313 27.86 -1.48 16.16
CA PHE A 313 27.03 -0.29 16.01
C PHE A 313 25.63 -0.55 16.59
N LEU A 314 24.96 0.49 17.07
CA LEU A 314 23.55 0.43 17.48
C LEU A 314 22.74 1.48 16.71
N LEU A 315 21.73 1.04 15.96
CA LEU A 315 20.68 1.91 15.46
C LEU A 315 19.42 1.74 16.33
N THR A 316 18.88 2.82 16.86
CA THR A 316 17.67 2.76 17.69
C THR A 316 16.71 3.90 17.38
N GLY A 317 15.41 3.60 17.45
CA GLY A 317 14.39 4.63 17.47
C GLY A 317 14.35 5.32 18.83
N SER A 318 14.19 6.64 18.84
CA SER A 318 14.12 7.46 20.05
C SER A 318 13.27 8.71 19.79
N ILE A 319 12.58 9.19 20.82
CA ILE A 319 12.14 10.59 20.83
C ILE A 319 13.40 11.46 20.84
N ASP A 320 13.40 12.54 20.08
CA ASP A 320 14.45 13.54 20.07
C ASP A 320 13.85 14.94 20.24
N MET A 321 14.69 15.88 20.68
CA MET A 321 14.27 17.25 20.99
C MET A 321 15.25 18.25 20.37
N ALA A 322 14.73 19.35 19.87
CA ALA A 322 15.55 20.48 19.42
C ALA A 322 14.93 21.81 19.84
N ALA A 323 15.76 22.85 19.92
CA ALA A 323 15.26 24.21 20.11
C ALA A 323 14.57 24.68 18.83
N GLY A 324 13.27 24.96 18.93
CA GLY A 324 12.43 25.48 17.86
C GLY A 324 12.16 26.97 17.97
N LYS A 325 11.33 27.50 17.07
CA LYS A 325 11.02 28.94 17.03
C LYS A 325 10.18 29.42 18.21
N THR A 326 9.34 28.55 18.79
CA THR A 326 8.38 28.90 19.84
C THR A 326 8.49 28.02 21.08
N GLY A 327 9.56 27.23 21.22
CA GLY A 327 9.75 26.30 22.32
C GLY A 327 10.59 25.09 21.92
N ILE A 328 10.49 24.01 22.69
CA ILE A 328 11.12 22.74 22.36
C ILE A 328 10.27 22.02 21.32
N GLU A 329 10.88 21.66 20.20
CA GLU A 329 10.28 20.84 19.16
C GLU A 329 10.63 19.37 19.41
N HIS A 330 9.64 18.50 19.33
CA HIS A 330 9.80 17.06 19.51
C HIS A 330 9.81 16.37 18.16
N PHE A 331 10.69 15.38 18.00
CA PHE A 331 10.83 14.59 16.79
C PHE A 331 10.75 13.10 17.11
N ASN A 332 10.18 12.33 16.20
CA ASN A 332 10.35 10.88 16.15
C ASN A 332 11.64 10.61 15.36
N GLY A 333 12.65 10.06 16.03
CA GLY A 333 14.00 9.98 15.50
C GLY A 333 14.60 8.58 15.49
N ALA A 334 15.63 8.41 14.67
CA ALA A 334 16.51 7.25 14.68
C ALA A 334 17.94 7.72 14.90
N VAL A 335 18.63 7.09 15.85
CA VAL A 335 19.99 7.46 16.27
C VAL A 335 20.94 6.30 15.99
N LEU A 336 22.08 6.60 15.36
CA LEU A 336 23.17 5.65 15.21
C LEU A 336 24.28 5.96 16.23
N MET A 337 24.69 4.93 16.95
CA MET A 337 25.80 4.97 17.90
C MET A 337 26.92 4.04 17.44
N GLY A 338 28.16 4.51 17.53
CA GLY A 338 29.37 3.72 17.27
C GLY A 338 29.72 2.79 18.41
N ALA A 339 30.59 1.81 18.15
CA ALA A 339 31.12 0.90 19.17
C ALA A 339 31.89 1.64 20.30
N ASP A 340 32.34 2.87 20.04
CA ASP A 340 32.98 3.76 21.02
C ASP A 340 31.98 4.55 21.88
N GLY A 341 30.68 4.33 21.70
CA GLY A 341 29.61 5.02 22.43
C GLY A 341 29.31 6.43 21.93
N ARG A 342 29.92 6.89 20.83
CA ARG A 342 29.62 8.21 20.25
C ARG A 342 28.40 8.15 19.34
N LEU A 343 27.65 9.24 19.32
CA LEU A 343 26.57 9.45 18.35
C LEU A 343 27.18 9.77 16.98
N LEU A 344 26.85 8.96 15.98
CA LEU A 344 27.38 9.08 14.62
C LEU A 344 26.39 9.71 13.65
N GLY A 345 25.09 9.64 13.95
CA GLY A 345 24.06 10.17 13.07
C GLY A 345 22.70 10.22 13.73
N LEU A 346 21.83 11.05 13.17
CA LEU A 346 20.46 11.26 13.62
C LEU A 346 19.58 11.51 12.40
N TYR A 347 18.48 10.77 12.32
CA TYR A 347 17.42 10.94 11.35
C TYR A 347 16.15 11.34 12.08
N HIS A 348 15.42 12.32 11.57
CA HIS A 348 14.07 12.68 12.03
C HIS A 348 13.05 12.26 10.99
N LYS A 349 11.97 11.63 11.43
CA LYS A 349 10.85 11.20 10.60
C LYS A 349 10.33 12.36 9.75
N ILE A 350 10.26 12.16 8.44
CA ILE A 350 9.87 13.19 7.47
C ILE A 350 8.35 13.17 7.25
N HIS A 351 7.79 11.97 7.10
CA HIS A 351 6.36 11.77 6.89
C HIS A 351 5.69 11.31 8.18
N LEU A 352 5.03 12.27 8.83
CA LEU A 352 4.25 12.02 10.03
C LEU A 352 2.90 11.41 9.70
N VAL A 353 2.41 10.53 10.57
CA VAL A 353 1.07 9.93 10.47
C VAL A 353 0.02 10.94 10.91
N ALA A 354 -0.88 11.31 9.99
CA ALA A 354 -2.02 12.17 10.29
C ALA A 354 -2.89 11.55 11.40
N PHE A 355 -3.32 12.37 12.37
CA PHE A 355 -4.09 11.97 13.55
C PHE A 355 -3.37 11.00 14.52
N GLY A 356 -2.15 10.57 14.22
CA GLY A 356 -1.31 9.76 15.12
C GLY A 356 -0.11 10.53 15.68
N GLU A 357 0.46 11.45 14.89
CA GLU A 357 1.66 12.23 15.26
C GLU A 357 1.45 13.73 15.09
N TYR A 358 0.46 14.14 14.30
CA TYR A 358 0.00 15.53 14.19
C TYR A 358 -1.49 15.58 13.87
N VAL A 359 -2.14 16.71 14.17
CA VAL A 359 -3.56 16.93 13.84
C VAL A 359 -3.65 17.83 12.60
N PRO A 360 -4.04 17.29 11.43
CA PRO A 360 -4.20 18.11 10.23
C PRO A 360 -5.21 19.24 10.47
N LEU A 361 -4.99 20.40 9.84
CA LEU A 361 -5.91 21.55 9.90
C LEU A 361 -6.37 21.99 11.30
N ARG A 362 -5.67 21.62 12.39
CA ARG A 362 -6.02 21.95 13.79
C ARG A 362 -6.31 23.45 14.00
N LYS A 363 -5.57 24.30 13.29
CA LYS A 363 -5.71 25.77 13.36
C LYS A 363 -6.96 26.31 12.66
N ILE A 364 -7.55 25.55 11.73
CA ILE A 364 -8.68 25.97 10.89
C ILE A 364 -9.98 25.28 11.34
N LEU A 365 -9.91 23.99 11.69
CA LEU A 365 -11.05 23.17 12.08
C LEU A 365 -10.77 22.48 13.43
N PRO A 366 -11.03 23.14 14.58
CA PRO A 366 -10.76 22.60 15.92
C PRO A 366 -11.46 21.27 16.22
N ILE A 367 -12.57 20.97 15.52
CA ILE A 367 -13.30 19.70 15.62
C ILE A 367 -12.40 18.48 15.33
N PHE A 368 -11.31 18.66 14.58
CA PHE A 368 -10.35 17.60 14.29
C PHE A 368 -9.59 17.07 15.51
N LYS A 369 -9.58 17.80 16.65
CA LYS A 369 -9.06 17.28 17.92
C LYS A 369 -9.83 16.03 18.39
N TYR A 370 -11.13 15.94 18.11
CA TYR A 370 -11.97 14.82 18.60
C TYR A 370 -11.78 13.51 17.82
N PHE A 371 -11.03 13.53 16.70
CA PHE A 371 -10.75 12.33 15.90
C PHE A 371 -9.45 11.61 16.31
N THR A 372 -8.72 12.14 17.30
CA THR A 372 -7.39 11.65 17.69
C THR A 372 -7.17 11.72 19.21
N PRO A 373 -6.39 10.79 19.79
CA PRO A 373 -6.02 10.83 21.20
C PRO A 373 -4.81 11.74 21.49
N ILE A 374 -4.18 12.39 20.50
CA ILE A 374 -2.93 13.15 20.73
C ILE A 374 -3.19 14.60 21.16
N ASP A 375 -2.55 15.02 22.25
CA ASP A 375 -2.57 16.42 22.70
C ASP A 375 -1.41 17.27 22.11
N GLY A 376 -0.26 16.64 21.86
CA GLY A 376 0.94 17.22 21.25
C GLY A 376 1.07 16.94 19.75
N SER A 377 2.12 17.47 19.12
CA SER A 377 2.45 17.17 17.71
C SER A 377 3.97 17.07 17.54
N PHE A 378 4.41 16.07 16.81
CA PHE A 378 5.79 15.96 16.36
C PHE A 378 6.05 16.94 15.22
N GLU A 379 7.29 17.39 15.10
CA GLU A 379 7.76 18.16 13.96
C GLU A 379 8.34 17.24 12.88
N ARG A 380 8.35 17.75 11.64
CA ARG A 380 8.83 17.02 10.46
C ARG A 380 10.34 17.18 10.28
N GLY A 381 11.02 16.06 10.10
CA GLY A 381 12.39 16.03 9.61
C GLY A 381 12.54 16.66 8.22
N GLN A 382 13.71 17.23 7.95
CA GLN A 382 14.00 17.98 6.70
C GLN A 382 15.05 17.31 5.82
N ALA A 383 15.79 16.32 6.34
CA ALA A 383 16.94 15.72 5.67
C ALA A 383 16.82 14.20 5.54
N HIS A 384 17.13 13.69 4.35
CA HIS A 384 17.28 12.26 4.09
C HIS A 384 18.69 11.83 4.57
N HIS A 385 18.83 11.59 5.87
CA HIS A 385 20.14 11.28 6.46
C HIS A 385 20.63 9.89 6.07
N ILE A 386 21.82 9.80 5.46
CA ILE A 386 22.46 8.52 5.14
C ILE A 386 23.39 8.14 6.28
N PHE A 387 23.16 6.96 6.84
CA PHE A 387 24.01 6.41 7.88
C PHE A 387 25.19 5.65 7.28
N HIS A 388 26.33 5.72 7.95
CA HIS A 388 27.59 5.12 7.48
C HIS A 388 28.09 4.06 8.47
N LEU A 389 28.36 2.88 7.93
CA LEU A 389 29.21 1.84 8.52
C LEU A 389 30.55 1.83 7.76
N PRO A 390 31.61 1.14 8.24
CA PRO A 390 32.95 1.25 7.63
C PRO A 390 33.01 1.01 6.12
N ASN A 391 32.16 0.16 5.56
CA ASN A 391 32.12 -0.14 4.11
C ASN A 391 30.70 -0.15 3.53
N LEU A 392 29.70 0.32 4.28
CA LEU A 392 28.30 0.25 3.88
C LEU A 392 27.57 1.55 4.25
N ARG A 393 26.55 1.87 3.49
CA ARG A 393 25.65 3.00 3.71
C ARG A 393 24.24 2.48 3.79
N PHE A 394 23.44 3.01 4.71
CA PHE A 394 22.03 2.66 4.79
C PHE A 394 21.14 3.87 5.02
N GLY A 395 19.93 3.79 4.49
CA GLY A 395 18.87 4.73 4.81
C GLY A 395 17.98 4.16 5.90
N THR A 396 17.33 5.03 6.66
CA THR A 396 16.37 4.63 7.68
C THR A 396 15.05 5.34 7.43
N VAL A 397 13.96 4.58 7.54
CA VAL A 397 12.58 5.07 7.53
C VAL A 397 11.89 4.62 8.81
N ILE A 398 10.96 5.44 9.31
CA ILE A 398 10.29 5.15 10.59
C ILE A 398 8.81 4.84 10.33
N CYS A 399 8.38 3.67 10.82
CA CYS A 399 6.99 3.23 10.80
C CYS A 399 6.42 3.29 9.37
N PHE A 400 5.29 3.98 9.20
CA PHE A 400 4.53 4.14 7.96
C PHE A 400 5.35 4.62 6.74
N GLU A 401 6.52 5.23 6.95
CA GLU A 401 7.39 5.70 5.87
C GLU A 401 7.87 4.61 4.91
N ASP A 402 7.91 3.34 5.34
CA ASP A 402 8.21 2.22 4.43
C ASP A 402 7.05 1.84 3.50
N THR A 403 5.91 2.52 3.60
CA THR A 403 4.82 2.42 2.61
C THR A 403 4.91 3.49 1.52
N LEU A 404 5.86 4.43 1.63
CA LEU A 404 5.96 5.60 0.76
C LEU A 404 7.06 5.43 -0.30
N PRO A 405 6.72 5.15 -1.57
CA PRO A 405 7.72 4.87 -2.60
C PRO A 405 8.65 6.05 -2.86
N ASP A 406 8.13 7.28 -2.91
CA ASP A 406 8.93 8.48 -3.20
C ASP A 406 9.98 8.79 -2.15
N LEU A 407 9.66 8.59 -0.87
CA LEU A 407 10.61 8.80 0.22
C LEU A 407 11.73 7.76 0.12
N TYR A 408 11.37 6.49 -0.05
CA TYR A 408 12.31 5.39 -0.15
C TYR A 408 13.27 5.58 -1.34
N ARG A 409 12.74 5.96 -2.51
CA ARG A 409 13.54 6.26 -3.71
C ARG A 409 14.58 7.36 -3.49
N LYS A 410 14.26 8.39 -2.69
CA LYS A 410 15.21 9.48 -2.39
C LYS A 410 16.40 9.02 -1.57
N PHE A 411 16.24 8.03 -0.69
CA PHE A 411 17.37 7.38 -0.02
C PHE A 411 18.19 6.54 -0.99
N VAL A 412 17.54 5.71 -1.82
CA VAL A 412 18.23 4.84 -2.79
C VAL A 412 19.03 5.63 -3.83
N LYS A 413 18.51 6.77 -4.31
CA LYS A 413 19.25 7.67 -5.22
C LYS A 413 20.53 8.25 -4.62
N GLN A 414 20.67 8.27 -3.29
CA GLN A 414 21.89 8.70 -2.61
C GLN A 414 22.91 7.54 -2.43
N GLY A 415 22.59 6.35 -2.93
CA GLY A 415 23.52 5.22 -2.99
C GLY A 415 23.56 4.35 -1.74
N VAL A 416 22.47 4.26 -0.98
CA VAL A 416 22.40 3.29 0.13
C VAL A 416 22.45 1.86 -0.38
N ASP A 417 23.06 0.98 0.41
CA ASP A 417 23.22 -0.46 0.14
C ASP A 417 22.02 -1.27 0.63
N PHE A 418 21.40 -0.83 1.72
CA PHE A 418 20.16 -1.40 2.26
C PHE A 418 19.36 -0.33 3.00
N MET A 419 18.15 -0.68 3.41
CA MET A 419 17.26 0.20 4.14
C MET A 419 16.85 -0.44 5.45
N VAL A 420 16.69 0.38 6.49
CA VAL A 420 16.19 -0.06 7.79
C VAL A 420 14.84 0.59 8.06
N ASN A 421 13.83 -0.21 8.40
CA ASN A 421 12.58 0.29 8.95
C ASN A 421 12.55 0.05 10.45
N LEU A 422 12.40 1.14 11.22
CA LEU A 422 12.16 1.10 12.65
C LEU A 422 10.68 1.35 12.89
N THR A 423 9.97 0.43 13.52
CA THR A 423 8.51 0.57 13.67
C THR A 423 7.98 0.05 15.00
N ASN A 424 6.84 0.59 15.40
CA ASN A 424 6.05 0.14 16.53
C ASN A 424 4.62 -0.17 16.09
N ASP A 425 4.39 -1.40 15.63
CA ASP A 425 3.05 -1.90 15.27
C ASP A 425 2.15 -2.15 16.51
N GLY A 426 2.57 -1.75 17.72
CA GLY A 426 1.79 -1.94 18.95
C GLY A 426 0.47 -1.17 18.97
N TRP A 427 0.36 -0.13 18.13
CA TRP A 427 -0.88 0.59 17.87
C TRP A 427 -1.98 -0.28 17.26
N PHE A 428 -1.59 -1.36 16.57
CA PHE A 428 -2.51 -2.24 15.87
C PHE A 428 -3.10 -3.33 16.76
N LYS A 429 -2.55 -3.55 17.96
CA LYS A 429 -2.87 -4.68 18.84
C LYS A 429 -2.82 -6.02 18.08
N GLU A 430 -3.55 -7.03 18.56
CA GLU A 430 -3.68 -8.33 17.88
C GLU A 430 -4.64 -8.21 16.70
N SER A 431 -4.16 -7.61 15.61
CA SER A 431 -4.91 -7.44 14.37
C SER A 431 -4.02 -7.75 13.15
N PRO A 432 -4.60 -7.98 11.96
CA PRO A 432 -3.82 -8.31 10.76
C PRO A 432 -3.02 -7.11 10.20
N ALA A 433 -3.14 -5.93 10.80
CA ALA A 433 -2.58 -4.70 10.26
C ALA A 433 -1.05 -4.72 10.18
N ALA A 434 -0.35 -5.43 11.09
CA ALA A 434 1.11 -5.56 11.03
C ALA A 434 1.57 -6.34 9.79
N GLU A 435 0.83 -7.39 9.41
CA GLU A 435 1.10 -8.14 8.17
C GLU A 435 0.72 -7.32 6.93
N MET A 436 -0.39 -6.56 6.97
CA MET A 436 -0.73 -5.62 5.90
C MET A 436 0.35 -4.55 5.72
N HIS A 437 0.90 -4.02 6.81
CA HIS A 437 1.99 -3.05 6.80
C HIS A 437 3.22 -3.64 6.11
N LEU A 438 3.64 -4.87 6.49
CA LEU A 438 4.73 -5.59 5.84
C LEU A 438 4.45 -5.83 4.34
N ALA A 439 3.23 -6.23 3.96
CA ALA A 439 2.89 -6.46 2.55
C ALA A 439 3.11 -5.21 1.69
N ASN A 440 2.85 -4.01 2.22
CA ASN A 440 3.16 -2.76 1.53
C ASN A 440 4.69 -2.51 1.47
N ALA A 441 5.40 -2.78 2.57
CA ALA A 441 6.84 -2.54 2.68
C ALA A 441 7.68 -3.40 1.73
N ILE A 442 7.24 -4.64 1.45
CA ILE A 442 7.89 -5.55 0.48
C ILE A 442 8.11 -4.87 -0.87
N PHE A 443 7.15 -4.10 -1.36
CA PHE A 443 7.27 -3.44 -2.65
C PHE A 443 8.42 -2.44 -2.70
N ARG A 444 8.77 -1.79 -1.58
CA ARG A 444 9.91 -0.85 -1.57
C ARG A 444 11.23 -1.55 -1.90
N ALA A 445 11.40 -2.76 -1.39
CA ALA A 445 12.59 -3.57 -1.67
C ALA A 445 12.64 -3.96 -3.15
N VAL A 446 11.52 -4.45 -3.70
CA VAL A 446 11.40 -4.87 -5.11
C VAL A 446 11.57 -3.71 -6.09
N GLU A 447 10.91 -2.59 -5.79
CA GLU A 447 10.91 -1.36 -6.59
C GLU A 447 12.32 -0.79 -6.76
N THR A 448 13.15 -0.91 -5.72
CA THR A 448 14.45 -0.24 -5.66
C THR A 448 15.66 -1.16 -5.66
N ARG A 449 15.44 -2.48 -5.62
CA ARG A 449 16.49 -3.50 -5.48
C ARG A 449 17.37 -3.25 -4.27
N ARG A 450 16.74 -2.92 -3.14
CA ARG A 450 17.44 -2.73 -1.86
C ARG A 450 16.83 -3.64 -0.80
N PRO A 451 17.63 -4.49 -0.14
CA PRO A 451 17.15 -5.25 1.00
C PRO A 451 16.57 -4.33 2.07
N LEU A 452 15.48 -4.78 2.70
CA LEU A 452 14.84 -4.11 3.81
C LEU A 452 15.05 -4.91 5.09
N VAL A 453 15.67 -4.26 6.07
CA VAL A 453 15.78 -4.75 7.45
C VAL A 453 14.67 -4.10 8.26
N ARG A 454 13.66 -4.86 8.66
CA ARG A 454 12.52 -4.34 9.43
C ARG A 454 12.61 -4.78 10.89
N CYS A 455 12.74 -3.83 11.81
CA CYS A 455 12.81 -4.07 13.24
C CYS A 455 11.61 -3.45 13.95
N THR A 456 10.82 -4.30 14.62
CA THR A 456 9.55 -3.89 15.22
C THR A 456 9.54 -4.11 16.74
N ASN A 457 8.71 -3.37 17.47
CA ASN A 457 8.49 -3.63 18.89
C ASN A 457 7.75 -4.96 19.12
N ASN A 458 6.62 -5.17 18.43
CA ASN A 458 5.77 -6.36 18.56
C ASN A 458 5.07 -6.76 17.24
N GLY A 459 5.49 -6.15 16.13
CA GLY A 459 5.02 -6.41 14.77
C GLY A 459 5.83 -7.51 14.10
N VAL A 460 5.91 -7.46 12.77
CA VAL A 460 6.71 -8.42 12.00
C VAL A 460 8.14 -7.93 11.88
N THR A 461 9.03 -8.40 12.76
CA THR A 461 10.49 -8.20 12.62
C THR A 461 11.06 -9.21 11.64
N CYS A 462 11.64 -8.74 10.53
CA CYS A 462 12.17 -9.61 9.49
C CYS A 462 13.20 -8.94 8.58
N VAL A 463 13.81 -9.74 7.71
CA VAL A 463 14.60 -9.27 6.56
C VAL A 463 13.85 -9.61 5.28
N VAL A 464 13.70 -8.60 4.41
CA VAL A 464 13.18 -8.76 3.04
C VAL A 464 14.35 -8.55 2.08
N ASP A 465 14.60 -9.49 1.18
CA ASP A 465 15.62 -9.33 0.14
C ASP A 465 15.18 -8.35 -0.97
N GLU A 466 16.09 -8.03 -1.87
CA GLU A 466 15.89 -7.11 -2.99
C GLU A 466 14.84 -7.59 -4.03
N TYR A 467 14.37 -8.84 -3.91
CA TYR A 467 13.33 -9.43 -4.75
C TYR A 467 11.99 -9.54 -4.04
N GLY A 468 11.90 -9.10 -2.78
CA GLY A 468 10.68 -9.10 -1.98
C GLY A 468 10.44 -10.39 -1.22
N HIS A 469 11.40 -11.31 -1.21
CA HIS A 469 11.29 -12.58 -0.51
C HIS A 469 11.75 -12.46 0.95
N ILE A 470 11.08 -13.20 1.82
CA ILE A 470 11.33 -13.23 3.25
C ILE A 470 11.62 -14.68 3.63
N ASN A 471 12.87 -14.96 4.02
CA ASN A 471 13.22 -16.26 4.55
C ASN A 471 12.46 -16.49 5.88
N PRO A 472 11.68 -17.58 6.03
CA PRO A 472 10.97 -17.86 7.28
C PRO A 472 11.88 -17.92 8.52
N ARG A 473 13.17 -18.23 8.35
CA ARG A 473 14.17 -18.23 9.44
C ARG A 473 14.65 -16.83 9.82
N GLN A 474 14.42 -15.83 8.97
CA GLN A 474 14.76 -14.42 9.19
C GLN A 474 13.50 -13.59 9.51
N ARG A 475 12.58 -14.18 10.27
CA ARG A 475 11.34 -13.56 10.71
C ARG A 475 11.03 -13.98 12.15
N LEU A 476 10.67 -13.01 13.00
CA LEU A 476 10.16 -13.29 14.35
C LEU A 476 8.63 -13.38 14.36
N PRO A 477 8.06 -14.17 15.28
CA PRO A 477 6.62 -14.17 15.53
C PRO A 477 6.12 -12.81 16.02
N LEU A 478 4.87 -12.49 15.66
CA LEU A 478 4.13 -11.34 16.19
C LEU A 478 3.93 -11.47 17.70
N HIS A 479 3.88 -10.33 18.40
CA HIS A 479 3.52 -10.24 19.82
C HIS A 479 4.35 -11.12 20.77
N GLN A 480 5.59 -11.42 20.41
CA GLN A 480 6.52 -12.19 21.24
C GLN A 480 7.81 -11.43 21.50
N GLU A 481 8.35 -11.55 22.70
CA GLU A 481 9.70 -11.05 23.01
C GLU A 481 10.72 -11.94 22.28
N GLY A 482 11.70 -11.34 21.60
CA GLY A 482 12.69 -12.11 20.88
C GLY A 482 13.84 -11.32 20.29
N MET A 483 14.81 -12.04 19.74
CA MET A 483 15.90 -11.47 18.96
C MET A 483 16.10 -12.30 17.70
N LEU A 484 16.45 -11.64 16.59
CA LEU A 484 16.85 -12.28 15.36
C LEU A 484 18.26 -11.85 15.02
N VAL A 485 19.20 -12.80 14.98
CA VAL A 485 20.56 -12.55 14.50
C VAL A 485 20.76 -13.31 13.19
N CYS A 486 21.13 -12.61 12.13
CA CYS A 486 21.34 -13.22 10.82
C CYS A 486 22.34 -12.45 9.97
N GLU A 487 22.81 -13.10 8.90
CA GLU A 487 23.62 -12.46 7.87
C GLU A 487 22.67 -11.77 6.87
N LEU A 488 22.78 -10.45 6.75
CA LEU A 488 22.13 -9.70 5.69
C LEU A 488 22.90 -9.93 4.40
N ALA A 489 22.28 -10.61 3.44
CA ALA A 489 22.82 -10.72 2.10
C ALA A 489 22.73 -9.37 1.39
N LEU A 490 23.87 -8.89 0.88
CA LEU A 490 23.94 -7.68 0.07
C LEU A 490 24.27 -8.06 -1.38
N PRO A 491 23.57 -7.48 -2.37
CA PRO A 491 23.90 -7.68 -3.78
C PRO A 491 25.35 -7.27 -4.08
N HIS A 492 26.07 -8.05 -4.89
CA HIS A 492 27.42 -7.67 -5.35
C HIS A 492 27.40 -6.36 -6.16
N GLN A 493 26.34 -6.13 -6.92
CA GLN A 493 26.15 -4.88 -7.66
C GLN A 493 24.79 -4.29 -7.31
N MET A 494 24.83 -3.07 -6.79
CA MET A 494 23.65 -2.31 -6.41
C MET A 494 23.00 -1.71 -7.66
N GLU A 495 22.13 -2.48 -8.31
CA GLU A 495 21.36 -2.01 -9.47
C GLU A 495 20.50 -0.80 -9.10
N VAL A 496 20.43 0.20 -9.99
CA VAL A 496 19.46 1.30 -9.88
C VAL A 496 18.35 1.04 -10.89
N THR A 497 17.19 0.61 -10.39
CA THR A 497 16.05 0.23 -11.23
C THR A 497 15.49 1.40 -12.04
N PHE A 498 14.79 1.08 -13.14
CA PHE A 498 14.07 2.09 -13.93
C PHE A 498 13.08 2.88 -13.08
N TYR A 499 12.33 2.20 -12.19
CA TYR A 499 11.41 2.87 -11.27
C TYR A 499 12.13 3.79 -10.28
N THR A 500 13.31 3.39 -9.76
CA THR A 500 14.11 4.28 -8.92
C THR A 500 14.43 5.57 -9.67
N GLN A 501 14.85 5.49 -10.93
CA GLN A 501 15.20 6.66 -11.74
C GLN A 501 13.97 7.55 -12.04
N HIS A 502 12.90 6.96 -12.57
CA HIS A 502 11.78 7.69 -13.18
C HIS A 502 10.55 7.87 -12.28
N GLY A 503 10.39 7.05 -11.24
CA GLY A 503 9.28 7.13 -10.29
C GLY A 503 7.96 6.73 -10.92
N ASP A 504 6.89 7.41 -10.51
CA ASP A 504 5.51 7.08 -10.91
C ASP A 504 5.17 7.49 -12.35
N TRP A 505 6.08 7.25 -13.30
CA TRP A 505 5.90 7.56 -14.72
C TRP A 505 4.65 6.87 -15.29
N LEU A 506 4.39 5.61 -14.89
CA LEU A 506 3.23 4.85 -15.34
C LEU A 506 1.93 5.49 -14.85
N VAL A 507 1.92 5.98 -13.61
CA VAL A 507 0.78 6.75 -13.08
C VAL A 507 0.59 8.01 -13.90
N GLY A 508 1.66 8.70 -14.28
CA GLY A 508 1.62 9.84 -15.20
C GLY A 508 0.93 9.50 -16.53
N CYS A 509 1.29 8.37 -17.14
CA CYS A 509 0.63 7.86 -18.35
C CYS A 509 -0.86 7.56 -18.12
N CYS A 510 -1.21 6.86 -17.02
CA CYS A 510 -2.59 6.58 -16.64
C CYS A 510 -3.41 7.86 -16.39
N ALA A 511 -2.81 8.87 -15.78
CA ALA A 511 -3.46 10.15 -15.52
C ALA A 511 -3.73 10.90 -16.83
N LEU A 512 -2.80 10.87 -17.78
CA LEU A 512 -2.99 11.45 -19.12
C LEU A 512 -4.12 10.75 -19.90
N ILE A 513 -4.15 9.41 -19.90
CA ILE A 513 -5.24 8.64 -20.53
C ILE A 513 -6.59 8.99 -19.90
N SER A 514 -6.63 9.07 -18.56
CA SER A 514 -7.83 9.44 -17.81
C SER A 514 -8.31 10.85 -18.14
N ALA A 515 -7.39 11.82 -18.16
CA ALA A 515 -7.70 13.22 -18.47
C ALA A 515 -8.18 13.38 -19.92
N ALA A 516 -7.53 12.71 -20.88
CA ALA A 516 -7.93 12.73 -22.28
C ALA A 516 -9.34 12.15 -22.47
N ALA A 517 -9.64 11.02 -21.83
CA ALA A 517 -10.97 10.42 -21.88
C ALA A 517 -12.05 11.34 -21.27
N MET A 518 -11.80 11.90 -20.09
CA MET A 518 -12.73 12.84 -19.45
C MET A 518 -12.93 14.13 -20.26
N GLY A 519 -11.85 14.66 -20.83
CA GLY A 519 -11.88 15.83 -21.72
C GLY A 519 -12.69 15.57 -22.99
N TRP A 520 -12.50 14.41 -23.61
CA TRP A 520 -13.29 13.96 -24.76
C TRP A 520 -14.78 13.83 -24.41
N PHE A 521 -15.11 13.26 -23.25
CA PHE A 521 -16.50 13.13 -22.80
C PHE A 521 -17.16 14.48 -22.52
N ALA A 522 -16.43 15.41 -21.89
CA ALA A 522 -16.89 16.77 -21.64
C ALA A 522 -17.07 17.56 -22.93
N TRP A 523 -16.15 17.41 -23.89
CA TRP A 523 -16.27 18.03 -25.21
C TRP A 523 -17.52 17.54 -25.93
N GLN A 524 -17.75 16.22 -26.02
CA GLN A 524 -18.96 15.66 -26.63
C GLN A 524 -20.25 16.13 -25.94
N ALA A 525 -20.22 16.33 -24.62
CA ALA A 525 -21.39 16.83 -23.88
C ALA A 525 -21.68 18.31 -24.18
N ARG A 526 -20.64 19.13 -24.39
CA ARG A 526 -20.75 20.55 -24.74
C ARG A 526 -21.08 20.77 -26.22
N SER A 527 -20.53 19.94 -27.10
CA SER A 527 -20.65 20.08 -28.56
C SER A 527 -22.01 19.62 -29.11
N GLY A 528 -23.05 19.54 -28.28
CA GLY A 528 -24.37 18.95 -28.57
C GLY A 528 -24.77 18.95 -30.05
N SER A 529 -24.41 17.89 -30.77
CA SER A 529 -24.73 17.56 -32.18
C SER A 529 -23.96 16.27 -32.50
N VAL A 530 -24.54 15.21 -33.07
CA VAL A 530 -25.52 15.19 -34.16
C VAL A 530 -26.54 14.06 -33.94
N LYS A 531 -27.82 14.44 -34.06
CA LYS A 531 -28.99 13.66 -34.49
C LYS A 531 -28.96 12.15 -34.24
N THR A 532 -29.95 11.71 -33.47
CA THR A 532 -30.77 10.53 -33.75
C THR A 532 -30.71 10.19 -35.25
N LEU A 533 -30.11 9.04 -35.59
CA LEU A 533 -30.17 8.45 -36.92
C LEU A 533 -31.62 8.00 -37.18
N ALA A 534 -32.48 8.97 -37.43
CA ALA A 534 -33.68 8.80 -38.21
C ALA A 534 -33.27 8.70 -39.68
N PHE A 535 -32.79 7.53 -40.12
CA PHE A 535 -32.68 7.18 -41.54
C PHE A 535 -32.62 5.65 -41.71
N HIS A 536 -33.79 5.02 -41.63
CA HIS A 536 -34.27 3.96 -42.53
C HIS A 536 -35.62 3.42 -42.02
N LYS A 537 -36.66 4.24 -42.16
CA LYS A 537 -38.06 3.80 -42.26
C LYS A 537 -38.85 4.97 -42.83
N ASN A 538 -38.78 5.13 -44.15
CA ASN A 538 -39.79 5.73 -45.02
C ASN A 538 -39.15 6.02 -46.37
N MET A 539 -39.26 5.06 -47.29
CA MET A 539 -39.52 5.28 -48.71
C MET A 539 -39.69 3.88 -49.34
N GLY A 540 -40.91 3.56 -49.77
CA GLY A 540 -41.19 2.31 -50.47
C GLY A 540 -42.63 1.80 -50.42
N VAL A 541 -43.66 2.68 -50.42
CA VAL A 541 -44.98 2.34 -50.99
C VAL A 541 -45.57 3.64 -51.58
N MET A 542 -45.41 3.81 -52.88
CA MET A 542 -46.44 4.27 -53.80
C MET A 542 -46.35 3.41 -55.04
#